data_AF-A0A0R2K053-F1
#
_entry.id   AF-A0A0R2K053-F1
#
_cell.length_a   1.000
_cell.length_b   1.000
_cell.length_c   1.000
_cell.angle_alpha   90.00
_cell.angle_beta   90.00
_cell.angle_gamma   90.00
#
_symmetry.space_group_name_H-M   'P 1'
#
loop_
_entity.id
_entity.type
_entity.pdbx_description
1 polymer ?
#
loop_
_entity_poly.entity_id
_entity_poly.type
_entity_poly.pdbx_seq_one_letter_code
_entity_poly.pdbx_strand_id
1 'polypeptide(L)'
;MANKQFNDVAVYQPSTTSYMSKLKSLGSSGVIVKASQGGIGGTPYFNSSAPSQVAHALNTFGHNRTGVYHYLLSSSVADSSNEMAWFIKCLNKLPIYKSELVVLDVEDPSLSGNVTARVNAAIDYLNNHSFPNVGVYYPGSWATSGKLKLSSLHTKRYWTAAYGVSQSGIANDKAWQYTDNWHNYSVDGSYEFASQGSFFPTGTKVTTKTVTHSYYNWNPRQVKALTSVGVYSNSSCTKQVRTYKAGTVFDVAKIVHISGKVYRLQLSNGNYLSGWTSHFLNMYYCDKSLKQVKTLTKVYLYKDVQRQHALRSYPKGTLFNVKAIVKMKSGLWEIKTTSGFYMTSNKANVRKTK
;
A
#
# COMPACT_ATOMS: atom_id res chain seq x y z
N MET A 1 -25.86 -23.49 -5.35
CA MET A 1 -24.50 -23.36 -4.82
C MET A 1 -24.59 -22.93 -3.36
N ALA A 2 -23.82 -23.53 -2.45
CA ALA A 2 -23.82 -23.14 -1.04
C ALA A 2 -23.24 -21.72 -0.87
N ASN A 3 -23.76 -20.96 0.10
CA ASN A 3 -23.21 -19.66 0.46
C ASN A 3 -21.79 -19.84 0.99
N LYS A 4 -20.89 -18.96 0.57
CA LYS A 4 -19.50 -18.94 1.05
C LYS A 4 -19.40 -18.01 2.24
N GLN A 5 -18.53 -18.31 3.21
CA GLN A 5 -18.24 -17.40 4.30
C GLN A 5 -16.94 -16.63 4.04
N PHE A 6 -16.86 -15.39 4.48
CA PHE A 6 -15.64 -14.59 4.47
C PHE A 6 -15.58 -13.74 5.74
N ASN A 7 -14.40 -13.20 6.01
CA ASN A 7 -14.17 -12.35 7.17
C ASN A 7 -13.65 -10.98 6.74
N ASP A 8 -13.80 -10.01 7.61
CA ASP A 8 -13.12 -8.74 7.49
C ASP A 8 -12.26 -8.47 8.71
N VAL A 9 -11.14 -7.79 8.49
CA VAL A 9 -10.09 -7.61 9.49
C VAL A 9 -9.59 -6.17 9.48
N ALA A 10 -9.21 -5.68 10.65
CA ALA A 10 -8.59 -4.37 10.83
C ALA A 10 -7.30 -4.48 11.63
N VAL A 11 -6.79 -3.34 12.12
CA VAL A 11 -5.58 -3.28 12.95
C VAL A 11 -5.69 -4.13 14.24
N TYR A 12 -6.92 -4.48 14.65
CA TYR A 12 -7.20 -5.26 15.86
C TYR A 12 -6.87 -6.75 15.70
N GLN A 13 -6.88 -7.28 14.48
CA GLN A 13 -6.55 -8.68 14.22
C GLN A 13 -5.06 -8.85 13.85
N PRO A 14 -4.44 -9.98 14.19
CA PRO A 14 -3.06 -10.27 13.82
C PRO A 14 -2.80 -10.15 12.30
N SER A 15 -1.62 -9.64 11.96
CA SER A 15 -1.17 -9.50 10.56
C SER A 15 -0.31 -10.67 10.09
N THR A 16 -0.41 -11.84 10.70
CA THR A 16 0.47 -12.99 10.44
C THR A 16 -0.12 -13.96 9.40
N THR A 17 0.74 -14.73 8.75
CA THR A 17 0.31 -15.84 7.87
C THR A 17 -0.48 -16.91 8.64
N SER A 18 -0.10 -17.20 9.89
CA SER A 18 -0.77 -18.18 10.73
C SER A 18 -2.23 -17.79 11.00
N TYR A 19 -2.50 -16.50 11.21
CA TYR A 19 -3.86 -16.01 11.41
C TYR A 19 -4.73 -16.20 10.17
N MET A 20 -4.23 -15.80 8.99
CA MET A 20 -4.96 -15.99 7.73
C MET A 20 -5.21 -17.48 7.41
N SER A 21 -4.20 -18.32 7.66
CA SER A 21 -4.32 -19.78 7.48
C SER A 21 -5.34 -20.39 8.45
N LYS A 22 -5.43 -19.85 9.67
CA LYS A 22 -6.44 -20.27 10.66
C LYS A 22 -7.85 -19.89 10.23
N LEU A 23 -8.07 -18.68 9.71
CA LEU A 23 -9.38 -18.31 9.14
C LEU A 23 -9.79 -19.26 8.02
N LYS A 24 -8.86 -19.57 7.11
CA LYS A 24 -9.11 -20.52 6.01
C LYS A 24 -9.46 -21.92 6.51
N SER A 25 -8.75 -22.43 7.51
CA SER A 25 -9.02 -23.76 8.05
C SER A 25 -10.33 -23.85 8.82
N LEU A 26 -10.85 -22.73 9.33
CA LEU A 26 -12.17 -22.63 9.95
C LEU A 26 -13.32 -22.49 8.93
N GLY A 27 -13.02 -22.40 7.62
CA GLY A 27 -14.03 -22.35 6.56
C GLY A 27 -14.17 -20.99 5.86
N SER A 28 -13.34 -20.01 6.23
CA SER A 28 -13.30 -18.75 5.50
C SER A 28 -12.82 -18.96 4.07
N SER A 29 -13.50 -18.32 3.13
CA SER A 29 -13.20 -18.40 1.70
C SER A 29 -12.61 -17.10 1.15
N GLY A 30 -12.44 -16.07 1.98
CA GLY A 30 -11.89 -14.78 1.59
C GLY A 30 -11.76 -13.82 2.77
N VAL A 31 -11.00 -12.75 2.58
CA VAL A 31 -10.77 -11.72 3.61
C VAL A 31 -10.85 -10.32 3.01
N ILE A 32 -11.50 -9.39 3.71
CA ILE A 32 -11.52 -7.96 3.36
C ILE A 32 -10.76 -7.17 4.45
N VAL A 33 -9.72 -6.42 4.08
CA VAL A 33 -8.82 -5.75 5.04
C VAL A 33 -9.10 -4.25 5.13
N LYS A 34 -9.24 -3.69 6.35
CA LYS A 34 -9.29 -2.23 6.53
C LYS A 34 -8.01 -1.60 5.98
N ALA A 35 -8.12 -0.75 4.98
CA ALA A 35 -6.97 -0.03 4.42
C ALA A 35 -6.83 1.36 5.04
N SER A 36 -7.93 2.10 5.14
CA SER A 36 -7.91 3.49 5.61
C SER A 36 -9.26 3.93 6.18
N GLN A 37 -9.26 5.14 6.71
CA GLN A 37 -10.43 5.83 7.25
C GLN A 37 -10.23 7.34 7.07
N GLY A 38 -11.30 8.09 6.80
CA GLY A 38 -11.26 9.54 6.71
C GLY A 38 -10.46 10.08 5.52
N GLY A 39 -10.55 11.39 5.27
CA GLY A 39 -9.79 12.10 4.23
C GLY A 39 -8.75 13.08 4.78
N ILE A 40 -7.90 13.63 3.91
CA ILE A 40 -6.88 14.64 4.29
C ILE A 40 -7.51 15.90 4.92
N GLY A 41 -8.73 16.25 4.52
CA GLY A 41 -9.50 17.36 5.10
C GLY A 41 -10.17 17.04 6.44
N GLY A 42 -10.08 15.80 6.92
CA GLY A 42 -10.66 15.32 8.18
C GLY A 42 -9.63 14.55 9.00
N THR A 43 -9.91 13.28 9.28
CA THR A 43 -9.07 12.38 10.11
C THR A 43 -8.40 11.30 9.26
N PRO A 44 -7.36 11.63 8.46
CA PRO A 44 -6.75 10.66 7.57
C PRO A 44 -6.02 9.58 8.38
N TYR A 45 -6.48 8.34 8.25
CA TYR A 45 -5.90 7.17 8.87
C TYR A 45 -5.53 6.14 7.82
N PHE A 46 -4.39 5.47 8.03
CA PHE A 46 -3.95 4.31 7.25
C PHE A 46 -3.66 3.17 8.23
N ASN A 47 -4.27 2.01 8.00
CA ASN A 47 -4.02 0.83 8.82
C ASN A 47 -2.57 0.34 8.60
N SER A 48 -1.73 0.46 9.62
CA SER A 48 -0.32 0.06 9.59
C SER A 48 -0.14 -1.45 9.36
N SER A 49 -1.13 -2.26 9.72
CA SER A 49 -1.14 -3.72 9.49
C SER A 49 -1.59 -4.10 8.08
N ALA A 50 -2.24 -3.19 7.32
CA ALA A 50 -2.82 -3.51 6.03
C ALA A 50 -1.82 -4.06 5.00
N PRO A 51 -0.58 -3.55 4.85
CA PRO A 51 0.37 -4.13 3.89
C PRO A 51 0.64 -5.62 4.14
N SER A 52 0.85 -6.01 5.40
CA SER A 52 1.09 -7.41 5.78
C SER A 52 -0.19 -8.23 5.70
N GLN A 53 -1.31 -7.72 6.22
CA GLN A 53 -2.61 -8.41 6.19
C GLN A 53 -3.04 -8.74 4.75
N VAL A 54 -2.96 -7.76 3.84
CA VAL A 54 -3.29 -7.97 2.43
C VAL A 54 -2.33 -8.96 1.78
N ALA A 55 -1.01 -8.83 2.00
CA ALA A 55 -0.04 -9.75 1.41
C ALA A 55 -0.30 -11.21 1.85
N HIS A 56 -0.58 -11.42 3.14
CA HIS A 56 -0.86 -12.76 3.66
C HIS A 56 -2.24 -13.28 3.25
N ALA A 57 -3.25 -12.41 3.15
CA ALA A 57 -4.56 -12.78 2.63
C ALA A 57 -4.46 -13.20 1.15
N LEU A 58 -3.73 -12.45 0.32
CA LEU A 58 -3.49 -12.82 -1.08
C LEU A 58 -2.78 -14.17 -1.21
N ASN A 59 -1.77 -14.45 -0.38
CA ASN A 59 -1.09 -15.74 -0.39
C ASN A 59 -2.00 -16.89 0.06
N THR A 60 -2.98 -16.62 0.94
CA THR A 60 -3.83 -17.64 1.55
C THR A 60 -5.09 -17.93 0.74
N PHE A 61 -5.78 -16.87 0.29
CA PHE A 61 -7.08 -16.92 -0.38
C PHE A 61 -6.98 -16.64 -1.89
N GLY A 62 -5.92 -15.95 -2.31
CA GLY A 62 -5.73 -15.54 -3.70
C GLY A 62 -6.35 -14.17 -4.02
N HIS A 63 -6.02 -13.70 -5.21
CA HIS A 63 -6.72 -12.61 -5.89
C HIS A 63 -8.20 -12.96 -6.08
N ASN A 64 -9.06 -11.95 -6.14
CA ASN A 64 -10.52 -12.09 -6.18
C ASN A 64 -11.15 -12.74 -4.94
N ARG A 65 -10.39 -13.17 -3.95
CA ARG A 65 -10.89 -13.55 -2.60
C ARG A 65 -10.27 -12.70 -1.50
N THR A 66 -9.50 -11.67 -1.89
CA THR A 66 -8.96 -10.67 -1.00
C THR A 66 -9.50 -9.31 -1.42
N GLY A 67 -10.13 -8.60 -0.49
CA GLY A 67 -10.61 -7.24 -0.69
C GLY A 67 -9.99 -6.28 0.30
N VAL A 68 -10.31 -5.00 0.15
CA VAL A 68 -9.96 -3.96 1.12
C VAL A 68 -11.14 -3.03 1.35
N TYR A 69 -11.26 -2.46 2.54
CA TYR A 69 -12.31 -1.49 2.83
C TYR A 69 -11.78 -0.16 3.35
N HIS A 70 -12.60 0.87 3.19
CA HIS A 70 -12.36 2.22 3.67
C HIS A 70 -13.54 2.72 4.49
N TYR A 71 -13.29 3.06 5.75
CA TYR A 71 -14.28 3.60 6.67
C TYR A 71 -14.54 5.09 6.33
N LEU A 72 -15.70 5.37 5.77
CA LEU A 72 -16.04 6.65 5.15
C LEU A 72 -16.51 7.68 6.18
N LEU A 73 -15.91 8.88 6.15
CA LEU A 73 -16.25 10.00 7.05
C LEU A 73 -16.68 11.28 6.33
N SER A 74 -16.91 11.21 5.03
CA SER A 74 -17.12 12.39 4.18
C SER A 74 -18.23 13.31 4.69
N SER A 75 -17.91 14.59 4.81
CA SER A 75 -18.82 15.64 5.25
C SER A 75 -19.72 16.18 4.13
N SER A 76 -19.33 15.98 2.86
CA SER A 76 -20.04 16.47 1.68
C SER A 76 -19.72 15.64 0.43
N VAL A 77 -20.42 15.91 -0.67
CA VAL A 77 -20.14 15.30 -2.00
C VAL A 77 -18.71 15.63 -2.47
N ALA A 78 -18.29 16.89 -2.31
CA ALA A 78 -16.94 17.31 -2.67
C ALA A 78 -15.88 16.64 -1.79
N ASP A 79 -16.15 16.55 -0.48
CA ASP A 79 -15.26 15.89 0.48
C ASP A 79 -15.12 14.38 0.21
N SER A 80 -16.20 13.73 -0.25
CA SER A 80 -16.17 12.31 -0.65
C SER A 80 -15.09 12.04 -1.69
N SER A 81 -14.96 12.92 -2.69
CA SER A 81 -13.92 12.82 -3.71
C SER A 81 -12.51 13.04 -3.15
N ASN A 82 -12.34 14.00 -2.24
CA ASN A 82 -11.06 14.28 -1.57
C ASN A 82 -10.62 13.11 -0.66
N GLU A 83 -11.57 12.51 0.04
CA GLU A 83 -11.36 11.32 0.86
C GLU A 83 -11.00 10.12 0.00
N MET A 84 -11.65 9.91 -1.15
CA MET A 84 -11.25 8.85 -2.09
C MET A 84 -9.85 9.06 -2.66
N ALA A 85 -9.40 10.29 -2.86
CA ALA A 85 -8.01 10.57 -3.24
C ALA A 85 -7.02 10.08 -2.18
N TRP A 86 -7.35 10.21 -0.90
CA TRP A 86 -6.57 9.63 0.20
C TRP A 86 -6.65 8.10 0.22
N PHE A 87 -7.85 7.53 0.03
CA PHE A 87 -8.00 6.09 -0.06
C PHE A 87 -7.14 5.49 -1.16
N ILE A 88 -7.13 6.07 -2.36
CA ILE A 88 -6.24 5.63 -3.46
C ILE A 88 -4.76 5.72 -3.10
N LYS A 89 -4.31 6.76 -2.36
CA LYS A 89 -2.94 6.82 -1.85
C LYS A 89 -2.63 5.67 -0.89
N CYS A 90 -3.60 5.21 -0.12
CA CYS A 90 -3.48 4.04 0.75
C CYS A 90 -3.45 2.74 -0.06
N LEU A 91 -4.36 2.58 -1.04
CA LEU A 91 -4.41 1.43 -1.95
C LEU A 91 -3.09 1.22 -2.69
N ASN A 92 -2.45 2.31 -3.13
CA ASN A 92 -1.15 2.26 -3.81
C ASN A 92 0.01 1.76 -2.93
N LYS A 93 -0.18 1.62 -1.62
CA LYS A 93 0.80 1.03 -0.68
C LYS A 93 0.57 -0.48 -0.48
N LEU A 94 -0.51 -1.03 -1.02
CA LEU A 94 -0.92 -2.41 -0.81
C LEU A 94 -0.64 -3.25 -2.06
N PRO A 95 -0.33 -4.54 -1.92
CA PRO A 95 -0.05 -5.43 -3.05
C PRO A 95 -1.31 -5.90 -3.79
N ILE A 96 -2.30 -5.03 -3.96
CA ILE A 96 -3.57 -5.32 -4.65
C ILE A 96 -3.56 -4.81 -6.10
N TYR A 97 -4.37 -5.44 -6.93
CA TYR A 97 -4.74 -4.89 -8.22
C TYR A 97 -5.92 -3.93 -8.08
N LYS A 98 -6.05 -3.00 -9.04
CA LYS A 98 -7.24 -2.14 -9.08
C LYS A 98 -8.54 -2.91 -9.36
N SER A 99 -8.42 -4.12 -9.91
CA SER A 99 -9.53 -5.05 -10.13
C SER A 99 -9.92 -5.81 -8.86
N GLU A 100 -9.16 -5.73 -7.76
CA GLU A 100 -9.63 -6.31 -6.50
C GLU A 100 -10.87 -5.58 -5.99
N LEU A 101 -11.61 -6.23 -5.10
CA LEU A 101 -12.74 -5.63 -4.41
C LEU A 101 -12.25 -4.50 -3.50
N VAL A 102 -12.80 -3.30 -3.70
CA VAL A 102 -12.71 -2.21 -2.72
C VAL A 102 -14.10 -1.93 -2.15
N VAL A 103 -14.20 -1.77 -0.84
CA VAL A 103 -15.48 -1.56 -0.15
C VAL A 103 -15.49 -0.19 0.51
N LEU A 104 -16.56 0.56 0.30
CA LEU A 104 -16.88 1.73 1.10
C LEU A 104 -17.67 1.26 2.30
N ASP A 105 -17.14 1.51 3.49
CA ASP A 105 -17.78 1.21 4.75
C ASP A 105 -18.54 2.46 5.22
N VAL A 106 -19.88 2.38 5.13
CA VAL A 106 -20.84 3.48 5.23
C VAL A 106 -21.71 3.28 6.47
N GLU A 107 -21.09 3.44 7.64
CA GLU A 107 -21.76 3.21 8.92
C GLU A 107 -21.56 4.34 9.95
N ASP A 108 -20.66 5.29 9.67
CA ASP A 108 -20.32 6.28 10.68
C ASP A 108 -21.50 7.24 10.99
N PRO A 109 -21.86 7.46 12.26
CA PRO A 109 -22.94 8.36 12.63
C PRO A 109 -22.80 9.80 12.10
N SER A 110 -21.57 10.28 11.85
CA SER A 110 -21.31 11.60 11.26
C SER A 110 -21.81 11.73 9.83
N LEU A 111 -22.07 10.62 9.14
CA LEU A 111 -22.69 10.61 7.82
C LEU A 111 -24.17 11.03 7.94
N SER A 112 -24.42 12.34 7.90
CA SER A 112 -25.75 12.97 7.93
C SER A 112 -26.17 13.54 6.56
N GLY A 113 -27.41 14.01 6.42
CA GLY A 113 -27.91 14.59 5.17
C GLY A 113 -28.07 13.56 4.03
N ASN A 114 -27.77 13.95 2.79
CA ASN A 114 -27.90 13.07 1.63
C ASN A 114 -26.72 12.10 1.50
N VAL A 115 -26.73 11.05 2.34
CA VAL A 115 -25.69 10.02 2.38
C VAL A 115 -25.52 9.34 1.02
N THR A 116 -26.63 9.04 0.34
CA THR A 116 -26.63 8.37 -0.98
C THR A 116 -25.80 9.14 -2.01
N ALA A 117 -25.95 10.47 -2.08
CA ALA A 117 -25.18 11.29 -3.02
C ALA A 117 -23.67 11.28 -2.73
N ARG A 118 -23.26 11.25 -1.46
CA ARG A 118 -21.84 11.15 -1.06
C ARG A 118 -21.24 9.80 -1.43
N VAL A 119 -21.97 8.72 -1.16
CA VAL A 119 -21.53 7.37 -1.52
C VAL A 119 -21.39 7.23 -3.03
N ASN A 120 -22.34 7.77 -3.82
CA ASN A 120 -22.22 7.79 -5.28
C ASN A 120 -21.00 8.59 -5.75
N ALA A 121 -20.73 9.75 -5.17
CA ALA A 121 -19.54 10.52 -5.49
C ALA A 121 -18.24 9.75 -5.19
N ALA A 122 -18.19 9.00 -4.09
CA ALA A 122 -17.07 8.13 -3.76
C ALA A 122 -16.92 6.95 -4.75
N ILE A 123 -18.02 6.28 -5.10
CA ILE A 123 -18.06 5.21 -6.11
C ILE A 123 -17.55 5.73 -7.46
N ASP A 124 -18.08 6.86 -7.92
CA ASP A 124 -17.74 7.46 -9.20
C ASP A 124 -16.26 7.87 -9.24
N TYR A 125 -15.75 8.43 -8.15
CA TYR A 125 -14.32 8.76 -8.05
C TYR A 125 -13.45 7.51 -8.18
N LEU A 126 -13.77 6.42 -7.50
CA LEU A 126 -13.02 5.16 -7.58
C LEU A 126 -13.10 4.54 -8.99
N ASN A 127 -14.29 4.50 -9.60
CA ASN A 127 -14.50 4.02 -10.96
C ASN A 127 -13.69 4.84 -11.99
N ASN A 128 -13.74 6.17 -11.89
CA ASN A 128 -12.97 7.09 -12.75
C ASN A 128 -11.45 6.92 -12.58
N HIS A 129 -11.01 6.37 -11.44
CA HIS A 129 -9.61 6.01 -11.18
C HIS A 129 -9.31 4.53 -11.39
N SER A 130 -10.14 3.85 -12.19
CA SER A 130 -9.97 2.47 -12.65
C SER A 130 -10.08 1.40 -11.55
N PHE A 131 -10.83 1.65 -10.48
CA PHE A 131 -11.24 0.64 -9.51
C PHE A 131 -12.71 0.23 -9.79
N PRO A 132 -12.96 -0.71 -10.72
CA PRO A 132 -14.32 -1.02 -11.21
C PRO A 132 -15.15 -1.88 -10.23
N ASN A 133 -14.52 -2.44 -9.20
CA ASN A 133 -15.15 -3.39 -8.29
C ASN A 133 -15.38 -2.74 -6.91
N VAL A 134 -16.28 -1.76 -6.88
CA VAL A 134 -16.66 -1.06 -5.65
C VAL A 134 -17.87 -1.74 -5.00
N GLY A 135 -17.72 -2.19 -3.75
CA GLY A 135 -18.80 -2.61 -2.87
C GLY A 135 -19.16 -1.54 -1.84
N VAL A 136 -20.34 -1.67 -1.24
CA VAL A 136 -20.80 -0.79 -0.14
C VAL A 136 -21.24 -1.66 1.02
N TYR A 137 -20.58 -1.48 2.15
CA TYR A 137 -20.99 -2.01 3.44
C TYR A 137 -21.83 -0.98 4.19
N TYR A 138 -22.89 -1.42 4.87
CA TYR A 138 -23.79 -0.53 5.61
C TYR A 138 -24.64 -1.27 6.66
N PRO A 139 -25.10 -0.60 7.73
CA PRO A 139 -26.07 -1.16 8.66
C PRO A 139 -27.44 -1.34 7.98
N GLY A 140 -28.09 -2.50 8.16
CA GLY A 140 -29.41 -2.76 7.57
C GLY A 140 -30.47 -1.70 7.91
N SER A 141 -30.37 -1.10 9.10
CA SER A 141 -31.24 0.01 9.54
C SER A 141 -31.13 1.28 8.68
N TRP A 142 -30.01 1.51 8.00
CA TRP A 142 -29.84 2.67 7.12
C TRP A 142 -30.60 2.50 5.81
N ALA A 143 -30.69 1.27 5.32
CA ALA A 143 -31.51 0.95 4.15
C ALA A 143 -33.01 1.05 4.49
N THR A 144 -33.44 0.45 5.61
CA THR A 144 -34.86 0.42 5.99
C THR A 144 -35.40 1.79 6.40
N SER A 145 -34.59 2.65 7.01
CA SER A 145 -34.96 4.04 7.34
C SER A 145 -34.92 5.00 6.14
N GLY A 146 -34.39 4.56 4.99
CA GLY A 146 -34.19 5.42 3.82
C GLY A 146 -33.01 6.39 3.92
N LYS A 147 -32.18 6.29 4.99
CA LYS A 147 -30.93 7.06 5.13
C LYS A 147 -29.96 6.75 3.98
N LEU A 148 -29.87 5.49 3.56
CA LEU A 148 -29.13 5.04 2.38
C LEU A 148 -30.09 4.40 1.36
N LYS A 149 -30.27 5.05 0.21
CA LYS A 149 -31.18 4.58 -0.85
C LYS A 149 -30.45 3.64 -1.82
N LEU A 150 -30.46 2.35 -1.52
CA LEU A 150 -29.70 1.33 -2.26
C LEU A 150 -30.00 1.31 -3.77
N SER A 151 -31.26 1.45 -4.15
CA SER A 151 -31.69 1.46 -5.56
C SER A 151 -31.04 2.59 -6.37
N SER A 152 -30.68 3.70 -5.72
CA SER A 152 -30.02 4.86 -6.30
C SER A 152 -28.49 4.77 -6.28
N LEU A 153 -27.89 3.71 -5.72
CA LEU A 153 -26.44 3.56 -5.70
C LEU A 153 -25.90 3.16 -7.08
N HIS A 154 -24.74 3.72 -7.44
CA HIS A 154 -24.00 3.44 -8.68
C HIS A 154 -23.23 2.10 -8.65
N THR A 155 -23.49 1.26 -7.65
CA THR A 155 -23.04 -0.13 -7.57
C THR A 155 -24.20 -1.04 -7.18
N LYS A 156 -24.08 -2.33 -7.50
CA LYS A 156 -24.99 -3.39 -7.06
C LYS A 156 -24.32 -4.39 -6.10
N ARG A 157 -23.12 -4.09 -5.62
CA ARG A 157 -22.38 -4.91 -4.64
C ARG A 157 -22.66 -4.45 -3.22
N TYR A 158 -23.81 -4.88 -2.71
CA TYR A 158 -24.27 -4.55 -1.37
C TYR A 158 -23.76 -5.58 -0.36
N TRP A 159 -23.36 -5.09 0.81
CA TRP A 159 -22.97 -5.90 1.95
C TRP A 159 -23.63 -5.35 3.21
N THR A 160 -24.72 -5.97 3.65
CA THR A 160 -25.47 -5.50 4.82
C THR A 160 -24.88 -6.05 6.11
N ALA A 161 -24.88 -5.24 7.18
CA ALA A 161 -24.72 -5.71 8.54
C ALA A 161 -26.07 -5.85 9.25
N ALA A 162 -26.34 -7.03 9.81
CA ALA A 162 -27.49 -7.30 10.67
C ALA A 162 -27.21 -8.52 11.56
N TYR A 163 -27.22 -8.34 12.88
CA TYR A 163 -26.85 -9.39 13.84
C TYR A 163 -28.07 -9.94 14.59
N GLY A 164 -27.99 -11.20 15.03
CA GLY A 164 -29.06 -11.84 15.81
C GLY A 164 -30.35 -12.12 15.01
N VAL A 165 -30.29 -12.05 13.68
CA VAL A 165 -31.43 -12.29 12.77
C VAL A 165 -31.15 -13.49 11.87
N SER A 166 -32.22 -14.11 11.32
CA SER A 166 -32.12 -15.32 10.48
C SER A 166 -31.84 -15.05 9.01
N GLN A 167 -31.96 -13.80 8.57
CA GLN A 167 -31.70 -13.33 7.20
C GLN A 167 -31.32 -11.84 7.22
N SER A 168 -30.63 -11.34 6.18
CA SER A 168 -30.24 -9.92 6.12
C SER A 168 -31.43 -8.96 6.02
N GLY A 169 -32.56 -9.43 5.48
CA GLY A 169 -33.76 -8.62 5.27
C GLY A 169 -33.65 -7.59 4.13
N ILE A 170 -32.56 -7.60 3.36
CA ILE A 170 -32.32 -6.67 2.27
C ILE A 170 -32.37 -7.39 0.91
N ALA A 171 -33.19 -6.88 0.00
CA ALA A 171 -33.33 -7.42 -1.34
C ALA A 171 -32.05 -7.20 -2.18
N ASN A 172 -31.68 -8.20 -2.99
CA ASN A 172 -30.54 -8.19 -3.91
C ASN A 172 -29.17 -8.04 -3.26
N ASP A 173 -29.09 -8.19 -1.94
CA ASP A 173 -27.85 -8.13 -1.20
C ASP A 173 -26.86 -9.18 -1.72
N LYS A 174 -25.57 -8.85 -1.80
CA LYS A 174 -24.54 -9.80 -2.29
C LYS A 174 -23.82 -10.47 -1.14
N ALA A 175 -23.73 -9.78 0.00
CA ALA A 175 -23.14 -10.31 1.20
C ALA A 175 -23.88 -9.83 2.45
N TRP A 176 -23.77 -10.58 3.54
CA TRP A 176 -24.39 -10.25 4.82
C TRP A 176 -23.42 -10.54 5.96
N GLN A 177 -23.00 -9.51 6.68
CA GLN A 177 -22.27 -9.64 7.95
C GLN A 177 -23.29 -9.99 9.05
N TYR A 178 -23.21 -11.22 9.54
CA TYR A 178 -24.19 -11.79 10.46
C TYR A 178 -23.68 -11.88 11.90
N THR A 179 -22.38 -11.69 12.11
CA THR A 179 -21.73 -11.76 13.43
C THR A 179 -20.45 -10.93 13.44
N ASP A 180 -20.12 -10.40 14.61
CA ASP A 180 -18.85 -9.74 14.98
C ASP A 180 -17.88 -10.67 15.72
N ASN A 181 -18.27 -11.94 15.91
CA ASN A 181 -17.50 -12.92 16.69
C ASN A 181 -17.52 -14.31 16.03
N TRP A 182 -17.14 -14.34 14.76
CA TRP A 182 -17.11 -15.54 13.95
C TRP A 182 -16.23 -16.63 14.58
N HIS A 183 -16.82 -17.78 14.88
CA HIS A 183 -16.18 -18.91 15.58
C HIS A 183 -15.51 -18.55 16.92
N ASN A 184 -16.05 -17.59 17.68
CA ASN A 184 -15.47 -17.11 18.94
C ASN A 184 -14.03 -16.57 18.76
N TYR A 185 -13.75 -15.99 17.59
CA TYR A 185 -12.41 -15.56 17.21
C TYR A 185 -12.25 -14.03 17.12
N SER A 186 -13.21 -13.27 17.64
CA SER A 186 -13.20 -11.79 17.67
C SER A 186 -12.90 -11.19 16.30
N VAL A 187 -13.57 -11.72 15.29
CA VAL A 187 -13.49 -11.30 13.89
C VAL A 187 -14.87 -11.38 13.27
N ASP A 188 -15.17 -10.43 12.41
CA ASP A 188 -16.47 -10.36 11.79
C ASP A 188 -16.64 -11.46 10.75
N GLY A 189 -17.85 -11.99 10.66
CA GLY A 189 -18.22 -13.12 9.82
C GLY A 189 -19.36 -12.76 8.88
N SER A 190 -19.16 -13.02 7.60
CA SER A 190 -20.11 -12.69 6.54
C SER A 190 -20.43 -13.87 5.65
N TYR A 191 -21.69 -13.97 5.22
CA TYR A 191 -22.09 -14.81 4.10
C TYR A 191 -21.98 -14.04 2.79
N GLU A 192 -21.55 -14.72 1.73
CA GLU A 192 -21.69 -14.29 0.33
C GLU A 192 -22.83 -15.11 -0.30
N PHE A 193 -23.85 -14.42 -0.80
CA PHE A 193 -25.06 -15.04 -1.33
C PHE A 193 -24.83 -15.54 -2.76
N ALA A 194 -24.67 -16.85 -2.92
CA ALA A 194 -24.38 -17.46 -4.22
C ALA A 194 -25.52 -17.23 -5.25
N SER A 195 -26.76 -17.15 -4.79
CA SER A 195 -27.95 -16.92 -5.63
C SER A 195 -28.07 -15.49 -6.15
N GLN A 196 -27.36 -14.54 -5.53
CA GLN A 196 -27.42 -13.12 -5.89
C GLN A 196 -26.24 -12.70 -6.76
N GLY A 197 -25.38 -13.64 -7.18
CA GLY A 197 -24.11 -13.33 -7.80
C GLY A 197 -23.04 -12.97 -6.76
N SER A 198 -21.77 -13.13 -7.13
CA SER A 198 -20.66 -13.02 -6.19
C SER A 198 -20.43 -11.56 -5.78
N PHE A 199 -20.26 -11.35 -4.47
CA PHE A 199 -19.82 -10.07 -3.91
C PHE A 199 -18.37 -9.79 -4.32
N PHE A 200 -17.54 -10.81 -4.21
CA PHE A 200 -16.20 -10.78 -4.77
C PHE A 200 -16.24 -10.87 -6.31
N PRO A 201 -15.28 -10.27 -7.02
CA PRO A 201 -15.24 -10.36 -8.49
C PRO A 201 -15.12 -11.82 -9.00
N THR A 202 -16.06 -12.26 -9.84
CA THR A 202 -16.01 -13.56 -10.54
C THR A 202 -15.58 -13.37 -11.98
N GLY A 203 -14.37 -13.78 -12.33
CA GLY A 203 -13.98 -13.97 -13.73
C GLY A 203 -12.79 -13.13 -14.21
N THR A 204 -11.88 -13.87 -14.84
CA THR A 204 -10.58 -13.53 -15.44
C THR A 204 -9.63 -12.76 -14.52
N LYS A 205 -8.45 -13.34 -14.25
CA LYS A 205 -7.23 -12.54 -14.12
C LYS A 205 -7.34 -11.46 -15.19
N VAL A 206 -7.53 -10.20 -14.81
CA VAL A 206 -7.29 -9.13 -15.78
C VAL A 206 -5.91 -9.43 -16.31
N THR A 207 -5.84 -9.71 -17.61
CA THR A 207 -4.60 -9.93 -18.35
C THR A 207 -3.67 -8.86 -17.86
N THR A 208 -2.63 -9.32 -17.16
CA THR A 208 -1.66 -8.54 -16.43
C THR A 208 -1.51 -7.14 -17.02
N LYS A 209 -2.19 -6.14 -16.44
CA LYS A 209 -1.43 -4.94 -16.12
C LYS A 209 -0.59 -5.36 -14.94
N THR A 210 0.56 -5.96 -15.29
CA THR A 210 1.75 -6.08 -14.47
C THR A 210 1.67 -4.97 -13.44
N VAL A 211 1.73 -5.28 -12.14
CA VAL A 211 2.01 -4.23 -11.14
C VAL A 211 3.09 -3.39 -11.79
N THR A 212 2.77 -2.14 -12.17
CA THR A 212 3.74 -1.34 -12.92
C THR A 212 4.78 -0.97 -11.89
N HIS A 213 5.75 -1.86 -11.73
CA HIS A 213 6.86 -1.63 -10.86
C HIS A 213 7.60 -0.46 -11.51
N SER A 214 7.76 0.60 -10.75
CA SER A 214 8.75 1.60 -11.07
C SER A 214 10.13 0.99 -10.82
N TYR A 215 11.05 1.28 -11.72
CA TYR A 215 12.41 0.77 -11.66
C TYR A 215 13.40 1.93 -11.62
N TYR A 216 14.56 1.69 -11.04
CA TYR A 216 15.70 2.57 -11.24
C TYR A 216 16.18 2.45 -12.69
N ASN A 217 15.96 3.50 -13.49
CA ASN A 217 16.55 3.65 -14.84
C ASN A 217 17.94 4.34 -14.80
N TRP A 218 18.46 4.57 -13.60
CA TRP A 218 19.78 5.13 -13.32
C TRP A 218 20.40 4.35 -12.16
N ASN A 219 21.73 4.30 -12.04
CA ASN A 219 22.38 3.47 -11.03
C ASN A 219 22.34 4.10 -9.63
N PRO A 220 21.60 3.54 -8.65
CA PRO A 220 21.52 4.07 -7.29
C PRO A 220 22.79 3.85 -6.47
N ARG A 221 23.71 2.98 -6.94
CA ARG A 221 24.96 2.54 -6.30
C ARG A 221 24.80 1.83 -4.98
N GLN A 222 23.93 2.29 -4.09
CA GLN A 222 23.48 1.56 -2.92
C GLN A 222 21.97 1.65 -2.75
N VAL A 223 21.37 0.50 -2.45
CA VAL A 223 19.97 0.42 -2.05
C VAL A 223 19.81 -0.31 -0.73
N LYS A 224 18.82 0.09 0.06
CA LYS A 224 18.39 -0.63 1.26
C LYS A 224 17.06 -1.31 1.01
N ALA A 225 16.97 -2.59 1.32
CA ALA A 225 15.73 -3.34 1.23
C ALA A 225 14.69 -2.79 2.22
N LEU A 226 13.50 -2.49 1.73
CA LEU A 226 12.34 -2.05 2.52
C LEU A 226 11.48 -3.23 3.00
N THR A 227 11.59 -4.36 2.31
CA THR A 227 10.91 -5.62 2.60
C THR A 227 11.90 -6.78 2.52
N SER A 228 11.47 -8.01 2.79
CA SER A 228 12.25 -9.21 2.48
C SER A 228 12.42 -9.33 0.96
N VAL A 229 13.64 -9.58 0.49
CA VAL A 229 13.99 -9.58 -0.95
C VAL A 229 14.82 -10.79 -1.33
N GLY A 230 14.53 -11.36 -2.51
CA GLY A 230 15.36 -12.38 -3.14
C GLY A 230 16.53 -11.77 -3.90
N VAL A 231 17.68 -12.45 -3.85
CA VAL A 231 18.83 -12.27 -4.74
C VAL A 231 18.86 -13.43 -5.71
N TYR A 232 19.08 -13.14 -6.99
CA TYR A 232 18.95 -14.10 -8.10
C TYR A 232 20.25 -14.23 -8.88
N SER A 233 20.54 -15.41 -9.42
CA SER A 233 21.75 -15.63 -10.24
C SER A 233 21.58 -15.18 -11.70
N ASN A 234 20.35 -14.87 -12.11
CA ASN A 234 20.03 -14.44 -13.47
C ASN A 234 19.22 -13.13 -13.51
N SER A 235 19.39 -12.38 -14.60
CA SER A 235 18.75 -11.07 -14.80
C SER A 235 17.22 -11.15 -14.94
N SER A 236 16.68 -12.30 -15.35
CA SER A 236 15.23 -12.53 -15.36
C SER A 236 14.63 -12.66 -13.95
N CYS A 237 15.45 -12.79 -12.90
CA CYS A 237 15.03 -13.03 -11.52
C CYS A 237 14.15 -14.28 -11.35
N THR A 238 14.52 -15.38 -12.01
CA THR A 238 13.79 -16.65 -11.91
C THR A 238 14.58 -17.73 -11.15
N LYS A 239 15.90 -17.57 -11.02
CA LYS A 239 16.78 -18.48 -10.28
C LYS A 239 17.24 -17.82 -8.98
N GLN A 240 16.44 -17.95 -7.92
CA GLN A 240 16.78 -17.36 -6.62
C GLN A 240 17.93 -18.11 -5.96
N VAL A 241 18.92 -17.37 -5.46
CA VAL A 241 20.08 -17.90 -4.74
C VAL A 241 19.89 -17.80 -3.24
N ARG A 242 19.35 -16.69 -2.76
CA ARG A 242 19.18 -16.40 -1.32
C ARG A 242 18.11 -15.35 -1.08
N THR A 243 17.47 -15.41 0.08
CA THR A 243 16.58 -14.36 0.60
C THR A 243 17.29 -13.53 1.66
N TYR A 244 17.05 -12.22 1.67
CA TYR A 244 17.56 -11.28 2.65
C TYR A 244 16.41 -10.50 3.30
N LYS A 245 16.53 -10.25 4.61
CA LYS A 245 15.52 -9.50 5.38
C LYS A 245 15.51 -8.01 5.02
N ALA A 246 14.39 -7.35 5.34
CA ALA A 246 14.29 -5.90 5.30
C ALA A 246 15.41 -5.23 6.11
N GLY A 247 15.86 -4.05 5.66
CA GLY A 247 16.98 -3.32 6.24
C GLY A 247 18.36 -3.67 5.68
N THR A 248 18.49 -4.78 4.93
CA THR A 248 19.76 -5.16 4.28
C THR A 248 20.17 -4.13 3.23
N VAL A 249 21.43 -3.70 3.23
CA VAL A 249 22.00 -2.78 2.24
C VAL A 249 22.76 -3.57 1.18
N PHE A 250 22.59 -3.18 -0.08
CA PHE A 250 23.23 -3.82 -1.24
C PHE A 250 23.99 -2.78 -2.06
N ASP A 251 25.21 -3.14 -2.45
CA ASP A 251 25.99 -2.40 -3.45
C ASP A 251 25.57 -2.81 -4.86
N VAL A 252 25.24 -1.81 -5.68
CA VAL A 252 24.76 -1.97 -7.06
C VAL A 252 25.87 -1.59 -8.02
N ALA A 253 26.40 -2.58 -8.72
CA ALA A 253 27.44 -2.40 -9.72
C ALA A 253 26.90 -1.67 -10.94
N LYS A 254 25.78 -2.14 -11.51
CA LYS A 254 25.12 -1.51 -12.67
C LYS A 254 23.63 -1.80 -12.73
N ILE A 255 22.95 -0.99 -13.54
CA ILE A 255 21.58 -1.26 -13.98
C ILE A 255 21.64 -2.12 -15.23
N VAL A 256 20.79 -3.14 -15.30
CA VAL A 256 20.61 -3.97 -16.49
C VAL A 256 19.19 -3.76 -17.02
N HIS A 257 19.08 -3.24 -18.24
CA HIS A 257 17.80 -3.15 -18.96
C HIS A 257 17.42 -4.54 -19.46
N ILE A 258 16.15 -4.92 -19.29
CA ILE A 258 15.64 -6.24 -19.69
C ILE A 258 14.73 -6.12 -20.90
N SER A 259 13.66 -5.35 -20.77
CA SER A 259 12.70 -5.07 -21.84
C SER A 259 11.77 -3.94 -21.41
N GLY A 260 11.28 -3.14 -22.36
CA GLY A 260 10.38 -2.03 -22.06
C GLY A 260 10.90 -1.12 -20.94
N LYS A 261 10.11 -0.96 -19.86
CA LYS A 261 10.49 -0.18 -18.65
C LYS A 261 11.08 -1.03 -17.52
N VAL A 262 11.44 -2.28 -17.78
CA VAL A 262 11.93 -3.23 -16.78
C VAL A 262 13.45 -3.18 -16.69
N TYR A 263 13.94 -2.89 -15.49
CA TYR A 263 15.37 -2.85 -15.18
C TYR A 263 15.69 -3.73 -13.95
N ARG A 264 16.95 -4.11 -13.80
CA ARG A 264 17.48 -4.88 -12.66
C ARG A 264 18.68 -4.20 -12.05
N LEU A 265 18.86 -4.42 -10.75
CA LEU A 265 20.08 -4.02 -10.05
C LEU A 265 21.01 -5.22 -10.08
N GLN A 266 22.10 -5.13 -10.82
CA GLN A 266 23.16 -6.12 -10.74
C GLN A 266 24.10 -5.73 -9.60
N LEU A 267 24.34 -6.67 -8.69
CA LEU A 267 25.24 -6.56 -7.56
C LEU A 267 26.70 -6.78 -8.01
N SER A 268 27.65 -6.37 -7.19
CA SER A 268 29.09 -6.52 -7.49
C SER A 268 29.54 -7.98 -7.68
N ASN A 269 28.84 -8.94 -7.07
CA ASN A 269 29.08 -10.37 -7.26
C ASN A 269 28.39 -10.97 -8.49
N GLY A 270 27.80 -10.14 -9.37
CA GLY A 270 27.14 -10.58 -10.59
C GLY A 270 25.66 -10.98 -10.42
N ASN A 271 25.19 -11.21 -9.19
CA ASN A 271 23.79 -11.54 -8.91
C ASN A 271 22.86 -10.32 -9.08
N TYR A 272 21.55 -10.56 -9.05
CA TYR A 272 20.53 -9.60 -9.41
C TYR A 272 19.49 -9.41 -8.31
N LEU A 273 18.99 -8.18 -8.18
CA LEU A 273 17.75 -7.84 -7.46
C LEU A 273 16.68 -7.42 -8.47
N SER A 274 15.41 -7.59 -8.10
CA SER A 274 14.25 -7.26 -8.97
C SER A 274 14.21 -5.80 -9.43
N GLY A 275 14.82 -4.88 -8.68
CA GLY A 275 14.94 -3.47 -9.03
C GLY A 275 13.67 -2.64 -8.86
N TRP A 276 12.64 -3.19 -8.20
CA TRP A 276 11.40 -2.49 -7.90
C TRP A 276 11.65 -1.38 -6.87
N THR A 277 11.36 -0.14 -7.20
CA THR A 277 11.59 1.00 -6.29
C THR A 277 10.75 0.90 -5.01
N SER A 278 9.64 0.15 -5.02
CA SER A 278 8.85 -0.17 -3.82
C SER A 278 9.59 -1.09 -2.83
N HIS A 279 10.54 -1.90 -3.30
CA HIS A 279 11.30 -2.83 -2.46
C HIS A 279 12.62 -2.23 -1.97
N PHE A 280 13.06 -1.12 -2.57
CA PHE A 280 14.42 -0.63 -2.42
C PHE A 280 14.44 0.90 -2.26
N LEU A 281 14.99 1.35 -1.13
CA LEU A 281 15.31 2.75 -0.91
C LEU A 281 16.72 3.06 -1.44
N ASN A 282 16.84 3.99 -2.39
CA ASN A 282 18.12 4.59 -2.75
C ASN A 282 18.74 5.28 -1.51
N MET A 283 20.00 4.94 -1.22
CA MET A 283 20.71 5.40 -0.03
C MET A 283 21.37 6.77 -0.18
N TYR A 284 21.34 7.42 -1.34
CA TYR A 284 21.97 8.73 -1.55
C TYR A 284 20.95 9.82 -1.86
N TYR A 285 21.19 11.04 -1.40
CA TYR A 285 20.47 12.19 -1.95
C TYR A 285 21.04 12.54 -3.33
N CYS A 286 20.17 12.53 -4.35
CA CYS A 286 20.52 12.70 -5.76
C CYS A 286 19.73 13.84 -6.44
N ASP A 287 18.95 14.61 -5.67
CA ASP A 287 18.04 15.63 -6.17
C ASP A 287 18.57 17.04 -5.84
N LYS A 288 18.42 17.96 -6.80
CA LYS A 288 18.78 19.38 -6.70
C LYS A 288 17.86 20.17 -5.76
N SER A 289 16.73 19.60 -5.34
CA SER A 289 15.84 20.22 -4.34
C SER A 289 16.40 20.22 -2.91
N LEU A 290 17.45 19.44 -2.61
CA LEU A 290 18.01 19.37 -1.26
C LEU A 290 18.63 20.72 -0.84
N LYS A 291 18.14 21.33 0.24
CA LYS A 291 18.61 22.65 0.72
C LYS A 291 19.35 22.58 2.04
N GLN A 292 19.03 21.60 2.89
CA GLN A 292 19.73 21.45 4.17
C GLN A 292 19.75 20.00 4.63
N VAL A 293 20.85 19.61 5.29
CA VAL A 293 20.98 18.32 5.97
C VAL A 293 21.47 18.47 7.41
N LYS A 294 21.10 17.50 8.24
CA LYS A 294 21.64 17.26 9.58
C LYS A 294 22.45 15.98 9.59
N THR A 295 23.64 16.00 10.22
CA THR A 295 24.46 14.79 10.38
C THR A 295 23.80 13.80 11.36
N LEU A 296 23.76 12.53 11.00
CA LEU A 296 23.29 11.41 11.83
C LEU A 296 24.45 10.70 12.53
N THR A 297 25.66 10.83 11.98
CA THR A 297 26.92 10.28 12.48
C THR A 297 28.01 11.37 12.46
N LYS A 298 29.24 11.06 12.88
CA LYS A 298 30.39 11.93 12.64
C LYS A 298 30.68 11.98 11.13
N VAL A 299 30.70 13.17 10.53
CA VAL A 299 30.90 13.35 9.07
C VAL A 299 32.06 14.31 8.80
N TYR A 300 32.91 13.99 7.83
CA TYR A 300 34.00 14.86 7.37
C TYR A 300 33.53 15.77 6.23
N LEU A 301 34.00 17.02 6.25
CA LEU A 301 34.07 17.87 5.07
C LEU A 301 35.39 17.64 4.33
N TYR A 302 35.35 17.74 3.01
CA TYR A 302 36.48 17.52 2.11
C TYR A 302 36.67 18.72 1.18
N LYS A 303 37.93 18.99 0.80
CA LYS A 303 38.28 20.06 -0.15
C LYS A 303 37.92 19.69 -1.58
N ASP A 304 37.93 18.40 -1.90
CA ASP A 304 37.61 17.85 -3.21
C ASP A 304 36.40 16.91 -3.18
N VAL A 305 35.72 16.79 -4.31
CA VAL A 305 34.54 15.93 -4.48
C VAL A 305 34.87 14.43 -4.36
N GLN A 306 36.12 14.02 -4.61
CA GLN A 306 36.53 12.62 -4.50
C GLN A 306 36.86 12.20 -3.07
N ARG A 307 36.74 13.12 -2.10
CA ARG A 307 37.01 12.90 -0.68
C ARG A 307 38.45 12.47 -0.39
N GLN A 308 39.41 12.92 -1.19
CA GLN A 308 40.83 12.60 -1.02
C GLN A 308 41.51 13.49 0.02
N HIS A 309 41.04 14.73 0.20
CA HIS A 309 41.63 15.70 1.12
C HIS A 309 40.62 16.13 2.17
N ALA A 310 40.66 15.45 3.33
CA ALA A 310 39.82 15.77 4.47
C ALA A 310 40.19 17.15 5.05
N LEU A 311 39.17 17.95 5.38
CA LEU A 311 39.35 19.25 6.03
C LEU A 311 39.17 19.13 7.54
N ARG A 312 37.96 18.73 7.97
CA ARG A 312 37.58 18.61 9.38
C ARG A 312 36.36 17.70 9.52
N SER A 313 36.26 16.98 10.64
CA SER A 313 35.05 16.24 11.03
C SER A 313 34.10 17.07 11.88
N TYR A 314 32.81 16.80 11.74
CA TYR A 314 31.73 17.40 12.50
C TYR A 314 30.93 16.31 13.20
N PRO A 315 30.49 16.55 14.46
CA PRO A 315 29.77 15.56 15.24
C PRO A 315 28.36 15.30 14.67
N LYS A 316 27.69 14.30 15.24
CA LYS A 316 26.27 14.05 15.01
C LYS A 316 25.47 15.30 15.41
N GLY A 317 24.47 15.64 14.60
CA GLY A 317 23.54 16.73 14.85
C GLY A 317 23.91 18.07 14.24
N THR A 318 25.08 18.20 13.61
CA THR A 318 25.50 19.41 12.89
C THR A 318 24.65 19.63 11.63
N LEU A 319 24.26 20.89 11.39
CA LEU A 319 23.50 21.30 10.22
C LEU A 319 24.43 21.84 9.12
N PHE A 320 24.12 21.50 7.88
CA PHE A 320 24.80 22.02 6.69
C PHE A 320 23.79 22.48 5.64
N ASN A 321 23.98 23.69 5.14
CA ASN A 321 23.25 24.20 3.99
C ASN A 321 23.87 23.65 2.71
N VAL A 322 23.02 23.19 1.80
CA VAL A 322 23.40 22.51 0.56
C VAL A 322 23.37 23.51 -0.58
N LYS A 323 24.53 23.67 -1.25
CA LYS A 323 24.66 24.46 -2.48
C LYS A 323 24.29 23.64 -3.70
N ALA A 324 24.79 22.41 -3.78
CA ALA A 324 24.54 21.52 -4.90
C ALA A 324 24.68 20.05 -4.50
N ILE A 325 24.08 19.18 -5.29
CA ILE A 325 24.39 17.75 -5.34
C ILE A 325 25.29 17.50 -6.55
N VAL A 326 26.44 16.87 -6.33
CA VAL A 326 27.47 16.60 -7.34
C VAL A 326 27.80 15.10 -7.38
N LYS A 327 28.43 14.62 -8.47
CA LYS A 327 28.86 13.21 -8.60
C LYS A 327 30.37 13.07 -8.46
N MET A 328 30.79 12.02 -7.76
CA MET A 328 32.15 11.50 -7.79
C MET A 328 32.46 10.82 -9.13
N LYS A 329 33.74 10.52 -9.40
CA LYS A 329 34.14 9.70 -10.57
C LYS A 329 33.54 8.29 -10.49
N SER A 330 33.37 7.77 -9.26
CA SER A 330 32.66 6.51 -9.00
C SER A 330 31.16 6.58 -9.33
N GLY A 331 30.60 7.77 -9.54
CA GLY A 331 29.17 8.00 -9.76
C GLY A 331 28.34 8.07 -8.47
N LEU A 332 28.97 8.00 -7.29
CA LEU A 332 28.32 8.30 -6.01
C LEU A 332 27.96 9.79 -5.93
N TRP A 333 26.88 10.09 -5.24
CA TRP A 333 26.41 11.47 -5.05
C TRP A 333 26.97 12.05 -3.76
N GLU A 334 27.44 13.29 -3.85
CA GLU A 334 28.03 14.06 -2.76
C GLU A 334 27.33 15.42 -2.66
N ILE A 335 27.30 15.96 -1.45
CA ILE A 335 26.78 17.28 -1.14
C ILE A 335 27.94 18.27 -1.27
N LYS A 336 27.77 19.31 -2.08
CA LYS A 336 28.56 20.53 -2.00
C LYS A 336 27.84 21.50 -1.06
N THR A 337 28.47 21.86 0.05
CA THR A 337 27.91 22.81 1.02
C THR A 337 27.97 24.23 0.49
N THR A 338 27.23 25.16 1.11
CA THR A 338 27.32 26.60 0.79
C THR A 338 28.71 27.18 1.03
N SER A 339 29.48 26.61 1.95
CA SER A 339 30.89 26.96 2.19
C SER A 339 31.86 26.43 1.12
N GLY A 340 31.36 25.71 0.11
CA GLY A 340 32.16 25.23 -1.03
C GLY A 340 32.84 23.87 -0.84
N PHE A 341 32.74 23.26 0.34
CA PHE A 341 33.32 21.95 0.68
C PHE A 341 32.35 20.80 0.40
N TYR A 342 32.87 19.57 0.39
CA TYR A 342 32.13 18.37 0.01
C TYR A 342 31.89 17.44 1.20
N MET A 343 30.74 16.78 1.24
CA MET A 343 30.39 15.78 2.26
C MET A 343 29.44 14.72 1.71
N THR A 344 29.41 13.57 2.37
CA THR A 344 28.58 12.44 1.91
C THR A 344 27.11 12.83 1.81
N SER A 345 26.45 12.38 0.73
CA SER A 345 24.98 12.46 0.61
C SER A 345 24.28 11.18 1.07
N ASN A 346 25.01 10.22 1.64
CA ASN A 346 24.47 8.95 2.09
C ASN A 346 23.52 9.15 3.27
N LYS A 347 22.28 8.68 3.12
CA LYS A 347 21.16 8.79 4.06
C LYS A 347 21.39 8.05 5.38
N ALA A 348 22.39 7.18 5.48
CA ALA A 348 22.83 6.62 6.75
C ALA A 348 23.60 7.64 7.61
N ASN A 349 24.25 8.62 6.97
CA ASN A 349 25.14 9.59 7.63
C ASN A 349 24.51 10.97 7.75
N VAL A 350 23.53 11.30 6.90
CA VAL A 350 22.87 12.61 6.88
C VAL A 350 21.37 12.48 6.62
N ARG A 351 20.59 13.42 7.15
CA ARG A 351 19.14 13.51 6.94
C ARG A 351 18.74 14.88 6.43
N LYS A 352 17.93 14.95 5.38
CA LYS A 352 17.30 16.19 4.88
C LYS A 352 16.50 16.87 5.98
N THR A 353 16.69 18.17 6.14
CA THR A 353 15.90 19.03 7.02
C THR A 353 15.15 20.13 6.27
N LYS A 354 15.62 20.51 5.07
CA LYS A 354 14.96 21.44 4.15
C LYS A 354 15.16 21.01 2.70
#